data_AF-A0A2V7JU80-F1
#
_entry.id   AF-A0A2V7JU80-F1
#
_cell.length_a   1.000
_cell.length_b   1.000
_cell.length_c   1.000
_cell.angle_alpha   90.00
_cell.angle_beta   90.00
_cell.angle_gamma   90.00
#
_symmetry.space_group_name_H-M   'P 1'
#
loop_
_entity.id
_entity.type
_entity.pdbx_description
1 polymer ?
#
loop_
_entity_poly.entity_id
_entity_poly.type
_entity_poly.pdbx_seq_one_letter_code
_entity_poly.pdbx_strand_id
1 'polypeptide(L)'
;GKKVWGIKEPYPVWGGALATAGGVVFYGTLDGWFKAVDAKNGKVLWQFKVGSGVVGNPVTYTGPDGKQYVAIYAGVGGDMGLLIAGDVAANLPYDVRERGTTLPDIGRWTSWGGELFVFSL
;
A
#
# COMPACT_ATOMS: atom_id res chain seq x y z
N GLY A 1 22.78 1.66 9.41
CA GLY A 1 22.28 0.37 9.93
C GLY A 1 22.49 -0.74 8.90
N LYS A 2 22.42 -2.02 9.31
CA LYS A 2 22.54 -3.19 8.42
C LYS A 2 21.15 -3.76 8.11
N LYS A 3 20.84 -4.00 6.84
CA LYS A 3 19.59 -4.66 6.41
C LYS A 3 19.61 -6.13 6.87
N VAL A 4 18.53 -6.57 7.53
CA VAL A 4 18.38 -7.96 8.02
C VAL A 4 17.68 -8.85 6.98
N TRP A 5 16.62 -8.34 6.36
CA TRP A 5 15.87 -9.01 5.28
C TRP A 5 15.21 -7.97 4.37
N GLY A 6 14.59 -8.41 3.28
CA GLY A 6 13.77 -7.57 2.42
C GLY A 6 12.91 -8.40 1.47
N ILE A 7 11.76 -7.85 1.11
CA ILE A 7 10.81 -8.45 0.17
C ILE A 7 10.90 -7.66 -1.13
N LYS A 8 10.98 -8.35 -2.26
CA LYS A 8 10.95 -7.72 -3.58
C LYS A 8 9.49 -7.63 -4.03
N GLU A 9 8.99 -6.41 -4.15
CA GLU A 9 7.68 -6.13 -4.75
C GLU A 9 7.85 -5.69 -6.21
N PRO A 10 6.87 -5.98 -7.09
CA PRO A 10 6.92 -5.56 -8.49
C PRO A 10 6.77 -4.05 -8.67
N TYR A 11 6.18 -3.38 -7.68
CA TYR A 11 5.92 -1.95 -7.66
C TYR A 11 6.46 -1.30 -6.39
N PRO A 12 6.75 0.01 -6.39
CA PRO A 12 7.10 0.74 -5.18
C PRO A 12 6.10 0.51 -4.05
N VAL A 13 6.59 0.27 -2.84
CA VAL A 13 5.75 0.22 -1.64
C VAL A 13 5.63 1.65 -1.14
N TRP A 14 4.55 2.33 -1.54
CA TRP A 14 4.34 3.76 -1.28
C TRP A 14 3.65 4.04 0.06
N GLY A 15 2.79 3.12 0.49
CA GLY A 15 2.22 3.16 1.83
C GLY A 15 3.27 2.87 2.91
N GLY A 16 2.97 3.26 4.13
CA GLY A 16 3.78 2.88 5.29
C GLY A 16 3.59 1.42 5.71
N ALA A 17 4.32 1.04 6.75
CA ALA A 17 4.21 -0.25 7.41
C ALA A 17 3.78 -0.09 8.87
N LEU A 18 3.07 -1.09 9.38
CA LEU A 18 2.64 -1.19 10.77
C LEU A 18 3.24 -2.45 11.40
N ALA A 19 4.16 -2.28 12.35
CA ALA A 19 4.67 -3.39 13.15
C ALA A 19 3.83 -3.55 14.43
N THR A 20 3.59 -4.80 14.83
CA THR A 20 2.84 -5.14 16.04
C THR A 20 3.72 -5.93 17.02
N ALA A 21 3.36 -5.91 18.30
CA ALA A 21 4.04 -6.71 19.32
C ALA A 21 3.92 -8.23 19.10
N GLY A 22 2.95 -8.68 18.30
CA GLY A 22 2.79 -10.08 17.90
C GLY A 22 3.84 -10.59 16.91
N GLY A 23 4.81 -9.75 16.52
CA GLY A 23 5.85 -10.13 15.55
C GLY A 23 5.37 -10.12 14.11
N VAL A 24 4.30 -9.37 13.82
CA VAL A 24 3.72 -9.24 12.48
C VAL A 24 3.86 -7.79 12.00
N VAL A 25 4.27 -7.61 10.74
CA VAL A 25 4.32 -6.33 10.05
C VAL A 25 3.29 -6.33 8.92
N PHE A 26 2.44 -5.30 8.90
CA PHE A 26 1.45 -5.09 7.85
C PHE A 26 1.90 -3.98 6.90
N TYR A 27 1.66 -4.14 5.61
CA TYR A 27 1.82 -3.08 4.61
C TYR A 27 0.94 -3.35 3.38
N GLY A 28 0.67 -2.31 2.60
CA GLY A 28 -0.05 -2.43 1.34
C GLY A 28 0.83 -2.12 0.13
N THR A 29 0.44 -2.61 -1.04
CA THR A 29 1.17 -2.43 -2.30
C THR A 29 0.34 -1.61 -3.31
N LEU A 30 1.01 -1.02 -4.30
CA LEU A 30 0.35 -0.23 -5.34
C LEU A 30 -0.58 -1.07 -6.24
N ASP A 31 -0.27 -2.35 -6.42
CA ASP A 31 -1.15 -3.29 -7.08
C ASP A 31 -2.25 -3.82 -6.15
N GLY A 32 -2.50 -3.24 -4.98
CA GLY A 32 -3.68 -3.54 -4.17
C GLY A 32 -3.62 -4.82 -3.35
N TRP A 33 -2.42 -5.31 -3.01
CA TRP A 33 -2.28 -6.33 -1.96
C TRP A 33 -2.13 -5.66 -0.61
N PHE A 34 -2.88 -6.14 0.39
CA PHE A 34 -2.61 -5.90 1.80
C PHE A 34 -1.99 -7.15 2.40
N LYS A 35 -0.77 -7.04 2.93
CA LYS A 35 0.08 -8.17 3.33
C LYS A 35 0.42 -8.09 4.82
N ALA A 36 0.48 -9.26 5.45
CA ALA A 36 1.02 -9.45 6.79
C ALA A 36 2.25 -10.37 6.69
N VAL A 37 3.38 -9.93 7.25
CA VAL A 37 4.66 -10.64 7.17
C VAL A 37 5.29 -10.82 8.54
N ASP A 38 6.07 -11.88 8.70
CA ASP A 38 6.85 -12.15 9.90
C ASP A 38 7.96 -11.10 10.04
N ALA A 39 7.99 -10.40 11.19
CA ALA A 39 8.93 -9.32 11.45
C ALA A 39 10.41 -9.76 11.48
N LYS A 40 10.70 -11.05 11.74
CA LYS A 40 12.06 -11.57 11.86
C LYS A 40 12.68 -11.90 10.51
N ASN A 41 11.88 -12.35 9.54
CA ASN A 41 12.39 -12.90 8.29
C ASN A 41 11.68 -12.40 7.02
N GLY A 42 10.60 -11.63 7.13
CA GLY A 42 9.84 -11.10 5.99
C GLY A 42 8.98 -12.13 5.26
N LYS A 43 8.80 -13.33 5.81
CA LYS A 43 7.92 -14.35 5.22
C LYS A 43 6.49 -13.85 5.21
N VAL A 44 5.81 -13.96 4.07
CA VAL A 44 4.38 -13.67 3.97
C VAL A 44 3.60 -14.69 4.78
N LEU A 45 2.85 -14.20 5.76
CA LEU A 45 1.97 -14.99 6.62
C LEU A 45 0.54 -14.99 6.09
N TRP A 46 0.10 -13.85 5.57
CA TRP A 46 -1.24 -13.66 5.02
C TRP A 46 -1.23 -12.50 4.01
N GLN A 47 -2.15 -12.56 3.05
CA GLN A 47 -2.40 -11.45 2.14
C GLN A 47 -3.85 -11.44 1.65
N PHE A 48 -4.36 -10.25 1.34
CA PHE A 48 -5.68 -10.04 0.79
C PHE A 48 -5.65 -8.99 -0.33
N LYS A 49 -6.42 -9.22 -1.38
CA LYS A 49 -6.54 -8.31 -2.52
C LYS A 49 -7.62 -7.27 -2.22
N VAL A 50 -7.23 -6.04 -1.93
CA VAL A 50 -8.15 -4.92 -1.73
C VAL A 50 -8.55 -4.29 -3.06
N GLY A 51 -9.61 -3.46 -3.05
CA GLY A 51 -10.21 -2.92 -4.28
C GLY A 51 -9.34 -1.94 -5.08
N SER A 52 -8.28 -1.39 -4.48
CA SER A 52 -7.40 -0.40 -5.11
C SER A 52 -6.02 -0.39 -4.46
N GLY A 53 -5.06 0.28 -5.09
CA GLY A 53 -3.68 0.40 -4.65
C GLY A 53 -3.59 1.12 -3.32
N VAL A 54 -2.62 0.73 -2.50
CA VAL A 54 -2.45 1.28 -1.16
C VAL A 54 -1.30 2.28 -1.14
N VAL A 55 -1.63 3.53 -0.84
CA VAL A 55 -0.66 4.63 -0.62
C VAL A 55 -0.70 5.16 0.81
N GLY A 56 -1.67 4.71 1.61
CA GLY A 56 -1.83 5.07 3.02
C GLY A 56 -1.14 4.08 3.98
N ASN A 57 -1.13 4.44 5.26
CA ASN A 57 -0.55 3.62 6.32
C ASN A 57 -1.61 2.66 6.91
N PRO A 58 -1.26 1.40 7.21
CA PRO A 58 -2.11 0.55 8.02
C PRO A 58 -2.19 1.08 9.46
N VAL A 59 -3.34 0.87 10.10
CA VAL A 59 -3.55 1.19 11.51
C VAL A 59 -4.10 -0.03 12.25
N THR A 60 -3.88 -0.10 13.56
CA THR A 60 -4.51 -1.10 14.43
C THR A 60 -5.12 -0.46 15.66
N TYR A 61 -6.21 -1.02 16.15
CA TYR A 61 -6.94 -0.53 17.31
C TYR A 61 -7.68 -1.69 18.02
N THR A 62 -8.10 -1.46 19.26
CA THR A 62 -8.99 -2.37 19.98
C THR A 62 -10.44 -1.89 19.81
N GLY A 63 -11.31 -2.77 19.36
CA GLY A 63 -12.73 -2.48 19.18
C GLY A 63 -13.52 -2.48 20.51
N PRO A 64 -14.78 -2.03 20.49
CA PRO A 64 -15.65 -2.05 21.67
C PRO A 64 -15.94 -3.46 22.22
N ASP A 65 -15.75 -4.49 21.39
CA ASP A 65 -15.85 -5.92 21.73
C ASP A 65 -14.56 -6.48 22.35
N GLY A 66 -13.54 -5.65 22.55
CA GLY A 66 -12.24 -6.05 23.08
C GLY A 66 -11.33 -6.76 22.08
N LYS A 67 -11.75 -6.93 20.82
CA LYS A 67 -10.92 -7.56 19.78
C LYS A 67 -9.95 -6.56 19.15
N GLN A 68 -8.79 -7.05 18.71
CA GLN A 68 -7.88 -6.25 17.90
C GLN A 68 -8.33 -6.23 16.44
N TYR A 69 -8.33 -5.05 15.85
CA TYR A 69 -8.62 -4.80 14.45
C TYR A 69 -7.42 -4.19 13.75
N VAL A 70 -7.27 -4.47 12.47
CA VAL A 70 -6.30 -3.82 11.58
C VAL A 70 -7.06 -3.24 10.40
N ALA A 71 -6.80 -1.98 10.04
CA ALA A 71 -7.48 -1.30 8.96
C ALA A 71 -6.51 -0.67 7.97
N ILE A 72 -6.94 -0.59 6.71
CA ILE A 72 -6.17 0.01 5.61
C ILE A 72 -7.10 0.68 4.59
N TYR A 73 -6.70 1.85 4.11
CA TYR A 73 -7.37 2.52 3.00
C TYR A 73 -6.87 1.96 1.66
N ALA A 74 -7.82 1.55 0.82
CA ALA A 74 -7.61 1.15 -0.56
C ALA A 74 -8.08 2.28 -1.49
N GLY A 75 -7.13 2.90 -2.17
CA GLY A 75 -7.37 4.09 -2.98
C GLY A 75 -6.04 4.66 -3.42
N VAL A 76 -5.62 4.28 -4.63
CA VAL A 76 -4.37 4.77 -5.21
C VAL A 76 -4.46 6.28 -5.47
N GLY A 77 -3.38 7.00 -5.16
CA GLY A 77 -3.35 8.46 -5.20
C GLY A 77 -1.94 9.00 -4.98
N GLY A 78 -1.83 10.26 -4.58
CA GLY A 78 -0.54 10.96 -4.51
C GLY A 78 0.19 10.97 -5.85
N ASP A 79 1.52 11.09 -5.82
CA ASP A 79 2.34 11.06 -7.05
C ASP A 79 2.20 9.75 -7.83
N MET A 80 1.94 8.63 -7.15
CA MET A 80 1.71 7.33 -7.81
C MET A 80 0.37 7.28 -8.54
N GLY A 81 -0.64 8.03 -8.11
CA GLY A 81 -1.94 8.14 -8.80
C GLY A 81 -1.84 8.84 -10.15
N LEU A 82 -0.88 9.77 -10.31
CA LEU A 82 -0.65 10.46 -11.59
C LEU A 82 -0.18 9.50 -12.69
N LEU A 83 0.46 8.39 -12.30
CA LEU A 83 0.88 7.32 -13.22
C LEU A 83 -0.30 6.53 -13.77
N ILE A 84 -1.42 6.44 -13.03
CA ILE A 84 -2.67 5.82 -13.49
C ILE A 84 -3.53 6.81 -14.27
N ALA A 85 -3.50 8.08 -13.87
CA ALA A 85 -4.24 9.16 -14.53
C ALA A 85 -3.77 9.44 -15.97
N GLY A 86 -2.62 8.92 -16.39
CA GLY A 86 -2.10 9.13 -17.74
C GLY A 86 -1.56 10.54 -17.97
N ASP A 87 -0.80 11.07 -16.99
CA ASP A 87 -0.14 12.38 -17.01
C ASP A 87 -1.09 13.57 -16.83
N VAL A 88 -1.08 14.15 -15.63
CA VAL A 88 -1.81 15.41 -15.32
C VAL A 88 -0.97 16.64 -15.73
N ALA A 89 0.15 16.45 -16.42
CA ALA A 89 0.96 17.53 -16.96
C ALA A 89 0.59 17.85 -18.42
N ALA A 90 -0.19 18.92 -18.59
CA ALA A 90 0.00 19.77 -19.76
C ALA A 90 -0.08 21.27 -19.44
N ASN A 91 -0.61 21.70 -18.29
CA ASN A 91 -0.83 23.12 -18.03
C ASN A 91 -0.59 23.61 -16.59
N LEU A 92 0.01 22.81 -15.70
CA LEU A 92 0.36 23.29 -14.35
C LEU A 92 1.75 23.95 -14.40
N PRO A 93 1.85 25.28 -14.17
CA PRO A 93 3.12 26.02 -14.31
C PRO A 93 4.19 25.66 -13.25
N TYR A 94 3.84 24.83 -12.26
CA TYR A 94 4.73 24.39 -11.20
C TYR A 94 5.02 22.88 -11.24
N ASP A 95 4.46 22.13 -12.22
CA ASP A 95 4.83 20.73 -12.38
C ASP A 95 6.14 20.63 -13.17
N VAL A 96 7.21 20.23 -12.47
CA VAL A 96 8.55 20.07 -13.02
C VAL A 96 8.87 18.63 -13.43
N ARG A 97 7.89 17.72 -13.33
CA ARG A 97 8.11 16.30 -13.58
C ARG A 97 8.00 16.00 -15.06
N GLU A 98 8.87 15.12 -15.53
CA GLU A 98 8.70 14.52 -16.86
C GLU A 98 7.48 13.60 -16.86
N ARG A 99 6.79 13.52 -18.01
CA ARG A 99 5.69 12.58 -18.22
C ARG A 99 6.10 11.18 -17.77
N GLY A 100 5.46 10.69 -16.71
CA GLY A 100 5.82 9.42 -16.09
C GLY A 100 5.52 8.22 -16.99
N THR A 101 6.56 7.57 -17.51
CA THR A 101 6.48 6.26 -18.20
C THR A 101 6.90 5.09 -17.31
N THR A 102 7.16 5.36 -16.03
CA THR A 102 7.88 4.46 -15.12
C THR A 102 7.09 3.22 -14.70
N LEU A 103 5.75 3.26 -14.73
CA LEU A 103 4.87 2.14 -14.38
C LEU A 103 3.79 1.89 -15.47
N PRO A 104 4.17 1.50 -16.70
CA PRO A 104 3.25 1.52 -17.85
C PRO A 104 2.05 0.57 -17.71
N ASP A 105 2.19 -0.50 -16.92
CA ASP A 105 1.17 -1.54 -16.77
C ASP A 105 0.40 -1.49 -15.44
N ILE A 106 0.65 -0.50 -14.56
CA ILE A 106 0.03 -0.48 -13.22
C ILE A 106 -1.50 -0.37 -13.28
N GLY A 107 -2.04 0.32 -14.29
CA GLY A 107 -3.49 0.43 -14.52
C GLY A 107 -4.19 -0.91 -14.84
N ARG A 108 -3.44 -1.99 -15.11
CA ARG A 108 -4.01 -3.35 -15.25
C ARG A 108 -4.32 -4.01 -13.91
N TRP A 109 -3.66 -3.56 -12.84
CA TRP A 109 -3.71 -4.22 -11.53
C TRP A 109 -4.47 -3.44 -10.48
N THR A 110 -4.72 -2.16 -10.73
CA THR A 110 -5.38 -1.25 -9.83
C THR A 110 -6.10 -0.14 -10.58
N SER A 111 -7.12 0.43 -9.96
CA SER A 111 -7.88 1.59 -10.41
C SER A 111 -8.02 2.58 -9.27
N TRP A 112 -8.61 3.74 -9.54
CA TRP A 112 -9.10 4.62 -8.46
C TRP A 112 -9.99 3.86 -7.47
N GLY A 113 -9.97 4.29 -6.22
CA GLY A 113 -10.72 3.69 -5.12
C GLY A 113 -10.99 4.71 -4.03
N GLY A 114 -11.59 4.25 -2.93
CA GLY A 114 -11.97 5.09 -1.80
C GLY A 114 -12.58 4.27 -0.67
N GLU A 115 -12.02 3.10 -0.42
CA GLU A 115 -12.60 2.10 0.49
C GLU A 115 -11.71 1.91 1.72
N LEU A 116 -12.33 1.76 2.89
CA LEU A 116 -11.64 1.35 4.11
C LEU A 116 -11.92 -0.13 4.36
N PHE A 117 -10.87 -0.94 4.38
CA PHE A 117 -10.95 -2.34 4.76
C PHE A 117 -10.58 -2.50 6.24
N VAL A 118 -11.34 -3.32 6.98
CA VAL A 118 -11.12 -3.62 8.39
C VAL A 118 -11.08 -5.14 8.56
N PHE A 119 -10.04 -5.63 9.24
CA PHE A 119 -9.76 -7.05 9.44
C PHE A 119 -9.66 -7.36 10.94
N SER A 120 -10.13 -8.54 11.34
CA SER A 120 -9.93 -9.13 12.66
C SER A 120 -9.86 -10.66 12.54
N LEU A 121 -9.55 -11.34 13.65
CA LEU A 121 -9.63 -12.80 13.77
C LEU A 121 -11.06 -13.28 14.04
#